data_AF-A0A1T3NWC9-F1
#
_entry.id   AF-A0A1T3NWC9-F1
#
_cell.length_a   1.000
_cell.length_b   1.000
_cell.length_c   1.000
_cell.angle_alpha   90.00
_cell.angle_beta   90.00
_cell.angle_gamma   90.00
#
_symmetry.space_group_name_H-M   'P 1'
#
loop_
_entity.id
_entity.type
_entity.pdbx_description
1 polymer ?
#
loop_
_entity_poly.entity_id
_entity_poly.type
_entity_poly.pdbx_seq_one_letter_code
_entity_poly.pdbx_strand_id
1 'polypeptide(L)'
;MDYPAAFALLAALDNAEGEVFARVRGTYAPHLNKSSGLPVALVRSVIRHGSGADLMKAAARNPHERITAQVFAEARPAVAVLRFLRHCGSHDELSYLRPMVEVTALVDRHLGADPRAWSRLLAALPNAPGTVAETIEAAGAGSGGREAIPAPPAAIAVEWRQLLLCARPEHLAALLPHLRPRTVLDLVHFGAALPVEVVVETVRRATARQRRTLAAAEYPRAEVFDALIALGDPGLNAVVYANSRVGDRERNLIMAAAGTVPLDPATVARALRSDNVRYRRPGVWSGDPSLVRAALLRVRHSAVVVSEAIETWERGGMAALRPLFHNRYQNKQHEPFVPPVQRGVLLGALLGLWDRHGPAEAERLVDDLPLRPGVAAKVRAMCADGDAGRARMREECRRAFDKRSCYVVLREPMGFRAGAPGYARMGWPMLLAAHAEEPLAAATARTLSAFPGCPAEILAAAEDGTVLRAHWPVRGRWCSATGHDHVYAKEARRLRVELAKIPGLAEQVFSGLVPAGKALDVYDRIQRYGADASLVDTHRKRMPAYLREYLGEGIEPRVVAAHLAPSFAGTLPELLATAAAAAG
;
A
#
# COMPACT_ATOMS: atom_id res chain seq x y z
N MET A 1 -8.56 37.63 7.80
CA MET A 1 -9.21 36.31 7.73
C MET A 1 -8.13 35.24 7.54
N ASP A 2 -8.27 34.02 8.08
CA ASP A 2 -7.34 32.95 7.68
C ASP A 2 -7.78 32.34 6.33
N TYR A 3 -6.86 31.72 5.60
CA TYR A 3 -7.12 31.11 4.29
C TYR A 3 -8.26 30.09 4.26
N PRO A 4 -8.52 29.26 5.30
CA PRO A 4 -9.66 28.34 5.31
C PRO A 4 -11.00 29.03 5.04
N ALA A 5 -11.28 30.15 5.70
CA ALA A 5 -12.50 30.92 5.50
C ALA A 5 -12.51 31.60 4.12
N ALA A 6 -11.37 32.10 3.64
CA ALA A 6 -11.26 32.66 2.30
C ALA A 6 -11.50 31.61 1.20
N PHE A 7 -11.11 30.35 1.42
CA PHE A 7 -11.42 29.23 0.51
C PHE A 7 -12.91 28.86 0.52
N ALA A 8 -13.57 28.92 1.67
CA ALA A 8 -15.01 28.69 1.78
C ALA A 8 -15.81 29.73 0.97
N LEU A 9 -15.42 31.00 1.08
CA LEU A 9 -16.03 32.06 0.28
C LEU A 9 -15.71 31.89 -1.21
N LEU A 10 -14.45 31.64 -1.57
CA LEU A 10 -14.08 31.42 -2.95
C LEU A 10 -14.89 30.28 -3.58
N ALA A 11 -15.07 29.17 -2.86
CA ALA A 11 -15.90 28.05 -3.31
C ALA A 11 -17.39 28.40 -3.49
N ALA A 12 -17.91 29.37 -2.74
CA ALA A 12 -19.28 29.86 -2.86
C ALA A 12 -19.44 30.88 -3.99
N LEU A 13 -18.42 31.70 -4.23
CA LEU A 13 -18.37 32.71 -5.29
C LEU A 13 -18.18 32.08 -6.67
N ASP A 14 -17.43 30.97 -6.73
CA ASP A 14 -17.06 30.33 -7.98
C ASP A 14 -18.29 29.74 -8.69
N ASN A 15 -18.30 29.86 -10.01
CA ASN A 15 -19.36 29.25 -10.81
C ASN A 15 -19.04 27.77 -11.11
N ALA A 16 -19.97 27.06 -11.75
CA ALA A 16 -19.74 25.68 -12.20
C ALA A 16 -18.51 25.57 -13.13
N GLU A 17 -18.17 26.68 -13.79
CA GLU A 17 -17.03 26.77 -14.69
C GLU A 17 -15.70 27.05 -14.00
N GLY A 18 -15.67 27.41 -12.72
CA GLY A 18 -14.43 27.69 -11.97
C GLY A 18 -13.73 29.01 -12.34
N GLU A 19 -14.45 29.94 -12.98
CA GLU A 19 -13.86 31.16 -13.57
C GLU A 19 -13.33 32.14 -12.53
N VAL A 20 -13.96 32.21 -11.34
CA VAL A 20 -13.49 33.11 -10.28
C VAL A 20 -12.15 32.62 -9.78
N PHE A 21 -12.03 31.32 -9.47
CA PHE A 21 -10.75 30.73 -9.08
C PHE A 21 -9.67 30.95 -10.15
N ALA A 22 -9.99 30.77 -11.43
CA ALA A 22 -9.04 30.97 -12.52
C ALA A 22 -8.42 32.39 -12.50
N ARG A 23 -9.24 33.42 -12.25
CA ARG A 23 -8.81 34.82 -12.18
C ARG A 23 -8.02 35.14 -10.90
N VAL A 24 -8.39 34.57 -9.76
CA VAL A 24 -7.70 34.81 -8.48
C VAL A 24 -6.61 33.78 -8.16
N ARG A 25 -6.29 32.88 -9.08
CA ARG A 25 -5.40 31.73 -8.86
C ARG A 25 -4.05 32.16 -8.31
N GLY A 26 -3.46 33.25 -8.82
CA GLY A 26 -2.16 33.76 -8.36
C GLY A 26 -2.13 34.05 -6.86
N THR A 27 -3.25 34.50 -6.29
CA THR A 27 -3.39 34.79 -4.85
C THR A 27 -3.60 33.51 -4.04
N TYR A 28 -4.42 32.56 -4.51
CA TYR A 28 -4.86 31.42 -3.70
C TYR A 28 -4.03 30.15 -3.86
N ALA A 29 -3.48 29.89 -5.05
CA ALA A 29 -2.69 28.69 -5.36
C ALA A 29 -1.46 28.47 -4.44
N PRO A 30 -0.71 29.51 -4.00
CA PRO A 30 0.37 29.34 -3.04
C PRO A 30 -0.08 28.81 -1.67
N HIS A 31 -1.37 28.88 -1.37
CA HIS A 31 -1.93 28.63 -0.04
C HIS A 31 -2.84 27.41 0.05
N LEU A 32 -3.07 26.68 -1.04
CA LEU A 32 -3.91 25.47 -1.08
C LEU A 32 -3.49 24.40 -0.07
N ASN A 33 -2.23 24.39 0.37
CA ASN A 33 -1.69 23.45 1.37
C ASN A 33 -1.87 23.91 2.83
N LYS A 34 -2.38 25.14 3.06
CA LYS A 34 -2.59 25.72 4.40
C LYS A 34 -3.88 25.26 5.07
N SER A 35 -4.83 24.71 4.30
CA SER A 35 -6.12 24.23 4.82
C SER A 35 -6.30 22.75 4.52
N SER A 36 -6.70 21.97 5.53
CA SER A 36 -7.22 20.62 5.32
C SER A 36 -8.69 20.66 4.91
N GLY A 37 -9.06 19.82 3.96
CA GLY A 37 -10.45 19.57 3.60
C GLY A 37 -11.11 20.58 2.66
N LEU A 38 -10.37 21.44 1.94
CA LEU A 38 -10.84 22.35 0.87
C LEU A 38 -12.22 21.99 0.28
N PRO A 39 -13.13 22.97 0.14
CA PRO A 39 -14.46 22.72 -0.40
C PRO A 39 -14.42 22.02 -1.77
N VAL A 40 -15.34 21.08 -2.00
CA VAL A 40 -15.37 20.30 -3.26
C VAL A 40 -15.45 21.20 -4.49
N ALA A 41 -16.25 22.27 -4.44
CA ALA A 41 -16.34 23.24 -5.54
C ALA A 41 -14.97 23.82 -5.89
N LEU A 42 -14.19 24.24 -4.89
CA LEU A 42 -12.84 24.74 -5.10
C LEU A 42 -11.89 23.65 -5.61
N VAL A 43 -11.97 22.41 -5.10
CA VAL A 43 -11.16 21.30 -5.61
C VAL A 43 -11.46 21.06 -7.10
N ARG A 44 -12.72 21.11 -7.52
CA ARG A 44 -13.10 21.01 -8.95
C ARG A 44 -12.48 22.15 -9.77
N SER A 45 -12.51 23.39 -9.28
CA SER A 45 -11.89 24.53 -9.97
C SER A 45 -10.36 24.41 -10.05
N VAL A 46 -9.71 23.90 -9.01
CA VAL A 46 -8.27 23.58 -9.02
C VAL A 46 -7.98 22.47 -10.04
N ILE A 47 -8.84 21.47 -10.17
CA ILE A 47 -8.68 20.41 -11.18
C ILE A 47 -8.81 20.95 -12.60
N ARG A 48 -9.75 21.87 -12.82
CA ARG A 48 -10.01 22.46 -14.13
C ARG A 48 -8.95 23.48 -14.56
N HIS A 49 -8.59 24.40 -13.67
CA HIS A 49 -7.79 25.60 -13.99
C HIS A 49 -6.43 25.65 -13.30
N GLY A 50 -6.17 24.74 -12.37
CA GLY A 50 -4.90 24.66 -11.65
C GLY A 50 -3.78 24.06 -12.50
N SER A 51 -2.54 24.35 -12.09
CA SER A 51 -1.38 23.59 -12.58
C SER A 51 -1.28 22.23 -11.91
N GLY A 52 -0.39 21.37 -12.43
CA GLY A 52 0.01 20.15 -11.72
C GLY A 52 0.47 20.41 -10.28
N ALA A 53 1.16 21.52 -10.00
CA ALA A 53 1.58 21.87 -8.64
C ALA A 53 0.39 22.20 -7.73
N ASP A 54 -0.66 22.82 -8.27
CA ASP A 54 -1.86 23.20 -7.52
C ASP A 54 -2.69 21.97 -7.17
N LEU A 55 -2.82 21.03 -8.11
CA LEU A 55 -3.40 19.71 -7.90
C LEU A 55 -2.72 18.97 -6.73
N MET A 56 -1.38 18.98 -6.70
CA MET A 56 -0.61 18.29 -5.66
C MET A 56 -0.84 18.94 -4.28
N LYS A 57 -0.83 20.27 -4.20
CA LYS A 57 -1.13 21.00 -2.95
C LYS A 57 -2.54 20.70 -2.45
N ALA A 58 -3.53 20.68 -3.36
CA ALA A 58 -4.90 20.36 -3.03
C ALA A 58 -5.01 18.91 -2.54
N ALA A 59 -4.53 17.92 -3.30
CA ALA A 59 -4.69 16.52 -2.91
C ALA A 59 -3.93 16.16 -1.61
N ALA A 60 -2.78 16.78 -1.31
CA ALA A 60 -2.01 16.53 -0.08
C ALA A 60 -2.77 16.86 1.23
N ARG A 61 -3.79 17.72 1.15
CA ARG A 61 -4.59 18.16 2.30
C ARG A 61 -6.06 17.75 2.23
N ASN A 62 -6.42 16.99 1.19
CA ASN A 62 -7.80 16.60 0.90
C ASN A 62 -8.00 15.09 0.64
N PRO A 63 -7.34 14.17 1.36
CA PRO A 63 -7.66 12.77 1.18
C PRO A 63 -8.88 12.46 2.05
N HIS A 64 -10.06 12.83 1.56
CA HIS A 64 -11.32 12.42 2.18
C HIS A 64 -12.22 11.72 1.16
N GLU A 65 -12.74 10.54 1.51
CA GLU A 65 -13.51 9.68 0.61
C GLU A 65 -14.72 10.36 -0.04
N ARG A 66 -15.44 11.23 0.68
CA ARG A 66 -16.57 11.98 0.10
C ARG A 66 -16.12 13.02 -0.92
N ILE A 67 -14.99 13.68 -0.65
CA ILE A 67 -14.44 14.69 -1.56
C ILE A 67 -13.96 14.00 -2.83
N THR A 68 -13.20 12.91 -2.69
CA THR A 68 -12.67 12.18 -3.83
C THR A 68 -13.76 11.49 -4.65
N ALA A 69 -14.83 10.96 -4.02
CA ALA A 69 -15.99 10.41 -4.72
C ALA A 69 -16.74 11.50 -5.52
N GLN A 70 -17.00 12.66 -4.93
CA GLN A 70 -17.69 13.74 -5.64
C GLN A 70 -16.81 14.34 -6.75
N VAL A 71 -15.52 14.51 -6.50
CA VAL A 71 -14.54 14.91 -7.53
C VAL A 71 -14.52 13.89 -8.67
N PHE A 72 -14.53 12.60 -8.37
CA PHE A 72 -14.57 11.56 -9.39
C PHE A 72 -15.83 11.64 -10.27
N ALA A 73 -16.98 11.86 -9.64
CA ALA A 73 -18.27 11.94 -10.34
C ALA A 73 -18.42 13.20 -11.21
N GLU A 74 -17.89 14.35 -10.76
CA GLU A 74 -18.25 15.65 -11.35
C GLU A 74 -17.08 16.40 -12.00
N ALA A 75 -15.83 16.12 -11.60
CA ALA A 75 -14.69 16.90 -12.05
C ALA A 75 -14.21 16.51 -13.45
N ARG A 76 -13.59 17.49 -14.11
CA ARG A 76 -13.12 17.42 -15.49
C ARG A 76 -11.79 18.19 -15.60
N PRO A 77 -10.84 17.80 -16.47
CA PRO A 77 -10.87 16.65 -17.37
C PRO A 77 -10.44 15.32 -16.69
N ALA A 78 -10.84 14.19 -17.27
CA ALA A 78 -10.60 12.83 -16.74
C ALA A 78 -9.13 12.57 -16.31
N VAL A 79 -8.15 12.97 -17.10
CA VAL A 79 -6.71 12.79 -16.77
C VAL A 79 -6.31 13.54 -15.50
N ALA A 80 -6.83 14.76 -15.31
CA ALA A 80 -6.54 15.55 -14.12
C ALA A 80 -7.17 14.92 -12.87
N VAL A 81 -8.36 14.32 -13.01
CA VAL A 81 -9.02 13.56 -11.95
C VAL A 81 -8.20 12.32 -11.56
N LEU A 82 -7.75 11.52 -12.52
CA LEU A 82 -6.93 10.33 -12.24
C LEU A 82 -5.62 10.70 -11.52
N ARG A 83 -4.97 11.81 -11.93
CA ARG A 83 -3.79 12.37 -11.26
C ARG A 83 -4.07 12.80 -9.82
N PHE A 84 -5.17 13.52 -9.64
CA PHE A 84 -5.61 13.98 -8.32
C PHE A 84 -5.86 12.79 -7.39
N LEU A 85 -6.63 11.79 -7.83
CA LEU A 85 -6.91 10.58 -7.07
C LEU A 85 -5.61 9.87 -6.67
N ARG A 86 -4.70 9.63 -7.63
CA ARG A 86 -3.40 9.01 -7.34
C ARG A 86 -2.62 9.76 -6.25
N HIS A 87 -2.67 11.09 -6.25
CA HIS A 87 -2.02 11.88 -5.21
C HIS A 87 -2.72 11.78 -3.86
N CYS A 88 -4.05 11.77 -3.81
CA CYS A 88 -4.83 11.53 -2.60
C CYS A 88 -4.46 10.18 -1.98
N GLY A 89 -4.33 9.14 -2.81
CA GLY A 89 -3.87 7.82 -2.38
C GLY A 89 -2.61 7.94 -1.54
N SER A 90 -1.56 8.60 -2.05
CA SER A 90 -0.29 8.76 -1.32
C SER A 90 -0.37 9.38 0.10
N HIS A 91 -1.51 9.94 0.51
CA HIS A 91 -1.73 10.53 1.83
C HIS A 91 -2.75 9.77 2.68
N ASP A 92 -3.85 9.29 2.08
CA ASP A 92 -4.76 8.35 2.73
C ASP A 92 -5.38 7.39 1.70
N GLU A 93 -5.25 6.10 2.03
CA GLU A 93 -5.59 5.00 1.13
C GLU A 93 -7.09 4.97 0.84
N LEU A 94 -7.94 5.10 1.88
CA LEU A 94 -9.40 4.96 1.75
C LEU A 94 -9.99 5.95 0.74
N SER A 95 -9.48 7.18 0.73
CA SER A 95 -9.91 8.22 -0.19
C SER A 95 -9.60 7.90 -1.65
N TYR A 96 -8.63 7.04 -1.90
CA TYR A 96 -8.34 6.53 -3.24
C TYR A 96 -9.17 5.30 -3.58
N LEU A 97 -9.34 4.34 -2.65
CA LEU A 97 -9.96 3.05 -2.97
C LEU A 97 -11.39 3.20 -3.48
N ARG A 98 -12.20 4.05 -2.85
CA ARG A 98 -13.63 4.16 -3.19
C ARG A 98 -13.88 4.66 -4.62
N PRO A 99 -13.28 5.75 -5.10
CA PRO A 99 -13.34 6.11 -6.51
C PRO A 99 -12.82 5.00 -7.44
N MET A 100 -11.76 4.29 -7.03
CA MET A 100 -11.21 3.23 -7.87
C MET A 100 -12.12 1.99 -7.96
N VAL A 101 -12.95 1.73 -6.95
CA VAL A 101 -14.04 0.73 -7.01
C VAL A 101 -15.01 1.03 -8.15
N GLU A 102 -15.36 2.30 -8.32
CA GLU A 102 -16.23 2.76 -9.40
C GLU A 102 -15.51 2.72 -10.75
N VAL A 103 -14.25 3.12 -10.82
CA VAL A 103 -13.41 2.99 -12.03
C VAL A 103 -13.33 1.54 -12.49
N THR A 104 -13.05 0.59 -11.60
CA THR A 104 -13.01 -0.84 -11.93
C THR A 104 -14.35 -1.31 -12.47
N ALA A 105 -15.47 -0.92 -11.87
CA ALA A 105 -16.79 -1.28 -12.37
C ALA A 105 -17.08 -0.70 -13.77
N LEU A 106 -16.63 0.53 -14.04
CA LEU A 106 -16.76 1.16 -15.37
C LEU A 106 -15.88 0.48 -16.41
N VAL A 107 -14.61 0.21 -16.09
CA VAL A 107 -13.68 -0.52 -16.96
C VAL A 107 -14.23 -1.89 -17.30
N ASP A 108 -14.71 -2.62 -16.29
CA ASP A 108 -15.29 -3.95 -16.45
C ASP A 108 -16.50 -3.94 -17.39
N ARG A 109 -17.46 -3.03 -17.12
CA ARG A 109 -18.71 -2.93 -17.86
C ARG A 109 -18.52 -2.46 -19.31
N HIS A 110 -17.66 -1.46 -19.53
CA HIS A 110 -17.60 -0.77 -20.83
C HIS A 110 -16.42 -1.18 -21.71
N LEU A 111 -15.30 -1.61 -21.12
CA LEU A 111 -14.11 -2.00 -21.90
C LEU A 111 -13.94 -3.52 -21.92
N GLY A 112 -14.17 -4.18 -20.79
CA GLY A 112 -14.01 -5.62 -20.65
C GLY A 112 -12.62 -6.09 -21.10
N ALA A 113 -12.60 -7.18 -21.87
CA ALA A 113 -11.41 -7.72 -22.53
C ALA A 113 -11.19 -7.20 -23.97
N ASP A 114 -12.00 -6.24 -24.47
CA ASP A 114 -11.91 -5.80 -25.87
C ASP A 114 -10.68 -4.90 -26.12
N PRO A 115 -9.63 -5.37 -26.82
CA PRO A 115 -8.44 -4.58 -27.07
C PRO A 115 -8.74 -3.30 -27.88
N ARG A 116 -9.79 -3.29 -28.70
CA ARG A 116 -10.17 -2.12 -29.49
C ARG A 116 -10.74 -1.02 -28.60
N ALA A 117 -11.59 -1.35 -27.63
CA ALA A 117 -12.08 -0.40 -26.61
C ALA A 117 -10.94 0.21 -25.80
N TRP A 118 -9.99 -0.61 -25.33
CA TRP A 118 -8.80 -0.14 -24.65
C TRP A 118 -7.94 0.78 -25.54
N SER A 119 -7.75 0.44 -26.81
CA SER A 119 -7.04 1.30 -27.76
C SER A 119 -7.76 2.63 -28.00
N ARG A 120 -9.10 2.67 -28.01
CA ARG A 120 -9.89 3.92 -28.15
C ARG A 120 -9.73 4.78 -26.90
N LEU A 121 -9.84 4.18 -25.71
CA LEU A 121 -9.62 4.87 -24.45
C LEU A 121 -8.23 5.52 -24.42
N LEU A 122 -7.19 4.77 -24.80
CA LEU A 122 -5.82 5.29 -24.81
C LEU A 122 -5.67 6.51 -25.74
N ALA A 123 -6.33 6.49 -26.90
CA ALA A 123 -6.29 7.60 -27.86
C ALA A 123 -7.10 8.82 -27.39
N ALA A 124 -8.24 8.62 -26.72
CA ALA A 124 -9.12 9.69 -26.26
C ALA A 124 -8.62 10.36 -24.97
N LEU A 125 -8.01 9.59 -24.07
CA LEU A 125 -7.67 10.01 -22.71
C LEU A 125 -6.90 11.35 -22.61
N PRO A 126 -5.87 11.66 -23.43
CA PRO A 126 -5.13 12.91 -23.32
C PRO A 126 -5.98 14.18 -23.47
N ASN A 127 -7.03 14.12 -24.28
CA ASN A 127 -7.84 15.27 -24.67
C ASN A 127 -9.30 15.17 -24.21
N ALA A 128 -9.64 14.19 -23.37
CA ALA A 128 -11.01 13.96 -22.94
C ALA A 128 -11.51 15.13 -22.06
N PRO A 129 -12.48 15.94 -22.54
CA PRO A 129 -12.97 17.09 -21.76
C PRO A 129 -13.95 16.66 -20.67
N GLY A 130 -14.47 15.43 -20.74
CA GLY A 130 -15.45 14.89 -19.82
C GLY A 130 -14.88 14.32 -18.52
N THR A 131 -15.76 13.70 -17.76
CA THR A 131 -15.43 12.96 -16.54
C THR A 131 -14.73 11.64 -16.87
N VAL A 132 -14.19 10.95 -15.85
CA VAL A 132 -13.59 9.62 -16.04
C VAL A 132 -14.63 8.61 -16.54
N ALA A 133 -15.86 8.65 -16.01
CA ALA A 133 -16.95 7.78 -16.42
C ALA A 133 -17.35 8.03 -17.88
N GLU A 134 -17.63 9.28 -18.25
CA GLU A 134 -17.98 9.67 -19.62
C GLU A 134 -16.90 9.22 -20.62
N THR A 135 -15.62 9.34 -20.25
CA THR A 135 -14.49 8.94 -21.10
C THR A 135 -14.42 7.43 -21.32
N ILE A 136 -14.62 6.63 -20.26
CA ILE A 136 -14.61 5.16 -20.34
C ILE A 136 -15.83 4.66 -21.11
N GLU A 137 -17.01 5.21 -20.85
CA GLU A 137 -18.26 4.88 -21.55
C GLU A 137 -18.16 5.16 -23.05
N ALA A 138 -17.68 6.35 -23.42
CA ALA A 138 -17.49 6.73 -24.82
C ALA A 138 -16.48 5.83 -25.54
N ALA A 139 -15.40 5.43 -24.85
CA ALA A 139 -14.44 4.48 -25.40
C ALA A 139 -15.07 3.10 -25.61
N GLY A 140 -15.89 2.62 -24.69
CA GLY A 140 -16.62 1.36 -24.81
C GLY A 140 -17.63 1.34 -25.96
N ALA A 141 -18.43 2.39 -26.09
CA ALA A 141 -19.50 2.48 -27.09
C ALA A 141 -19.01 2.84 -28.52
N GLY A 142 -17.81 3.40 -28.66
CA GLY A 142 -17.30 3.86 -29.95
C GLY A 142 -17.02 2.73 -30.96
N SER A 143 -17.21 3.02 -32.25
CA SER A 143 -16.73 2.16 -33.34
C SER A 143 -15.24 2.38 -33.64
N GLY A 144 -14.55 1.37 -34.18
CA GLY A 144 -13.13 1.46 -34.56
C GLY A 144 -12.17 1.00 -33.46
N GLY A 145 -10.98 1.59 -33.39
CA GLY A 145 -9.90 1.12 -32.51
C GLY A 145 -9.00 0.07 -33.17
N ARG A 146 -7.93 -0.32 -32.48
CA ARG A 146 -6.93 -1.28 -32.97
C ARG A 146 -6.87 -2.49 -32.05
N GLU A 147 -6.71 -3.67 -32.63
CA GLU A 147 -6.43 -4.87 -31.84
C GLU A 147 -5.04 -4.81 -31.21
N ALA A 148 -4.04 -4.26 -31.90
CA ALA A 148 -2.75 -3.99 -31.31
C ALA A 148 -2.80 -2.64 -30.57
N ILE A 149 -2.76 -2.67 -29.24
CA ILE A 149 -2.83 -1.47 -28.41
C ILE A 149 -1.50 -0.69 -28.56
N PRO A 150 -1.54 0.61 -28.94
CA PRO A 150 -0.33 1.40 -29.13
C PRO A 150 0.40 1.66 -27.80
N ALA A 151 1.66 2.12 -27.90
CA ALA A 151 2.37 2.57 -26.71
C ALA A 151 1.70 3.84 -26.17
N PRO A 152 1.51 3.97 -24.84
CA PRO A 152 0.89 5.15 -24.29
C PRO A 152 1.81 6.37 -24.46
N PRO A 153 1.27 7.56 -24.81
CA PRO A 153 2.03 8.80 -24.77
C PRO A 153 2.62 9.04 -23.37
N ALA A 154 3.85 9.55 -23.30
CA ALA A 154 4.55 9.76 -22.02
C ALA A 154 3.74 10.61 -21.03
N ALA A 155 2.97 11.59 -21.53
CA ALA A 155 2.15 12.48 -20.73
C ALA A 155 1.01 11.77 -19.97
N ILE A 156 0.54 10.61 -20.44
CA ILE A 156 -0.57 9.86 -19.82
C ILE A 156 -0.18 8.43 -19.43
N ALA A 157 1.10 8.06 -19.52
CA ALA A 157 1.54 6.67 -19.32
C ALA A 157 1.21 6.14 -17.92
N VAL A 158 1.20 7.01 -16.90
CA VAL A 158 0.89 6.61 -15.52
C VAL A 158 -0.61 6.44 -15.32
N GLU A 159 -1.43 7.35 -15.84
CA GLU A 159 -2.90 7.28 -15.78
C GLU A 159 -3.43 6.12 -16.62
N TRP A 160 -2.83 5.86 -17.79
CA TRP A 160 -3.13 4.68 -18.59
C TRP A 160 -2.84 3.39 -17.83
N ARG A 161 -1.67 3.30 -17.20
CA ARG A 161 -1.31 2.17 -16.36
C ARG A 161 -2.27 2.02 -15.18
N GLN A 162 -2.72 3.14 -14.62
CA GLN A 162 -3.75 3.16 -13.57
C GLN A 162 -5.02 2.47 -13.99
N LEU A 163 -5.52 2.78 -15.18
CA LEU A 163 -6.72 2.15 -15.72
C LEU A 163 -6.50 0.66 -16.01
N LEU A 164 -5.34 0.27 -16.55
CA LEU A 164 -5.02 -1.14 -16.78
C LEU A 164 -4.99 -1.98 -15.49
N LEU A 165 -4.47 -1.42 -14.38
CA LEU A 165 -4.48 -2.12 -13.09
C LEU A 165 -5.90 -2.26 -12.50
N CYS A 166 -6.88 -1.52 -13.00
CA CYS A 166 -8.29 -1.67 -12.62
C CYS A 166 -9.01 -2.77 -13.40
N ALA A 167 -8.41 -3.30 -14.46
CA ALA A 167 -8.99 -4.41 -15.20
C ALA A 167 -9.03 -5.68 -14.33
N ARG A 168 -10.09 -6.47 -14.47
CA ARG A 168 -10.15 -7.80 -13.84
C ARG A 168 -8.99 -8.68 -14.34
N PRO A 169 -8.47 -9.60 -13.51
CA PRO A 169 -7.37 -10.48 -13.91
C PRO A 169 -7.63 -11.22 -15.23
N GLU A 170 -8.82 -11.80 -15.42
CA GLU A 170 -9.23 -12.45 -16.67
C GLU A 170 -9.23 -11.50 -17.88
N HIS A 171 -9.70 -10.26 -17.72
CA HIS A 171 -9.65 -9.27 -18.81
C HIS A 171 -8.22 -8.87 -19.14
N LEU A 172 -7.41 -8.62 -18.11
CA LEU A 172 -6.01 -8.26 -18.29
C LEU A 172 -5.24 -9.40 -18.98
N ALA A 173 -5.49 -10.65 -18.60
CA ALA A 173 -4.92 -11.84 -19.23
C ALA A 173 -5.28 -11.93 -20.72
N ALA A 174 -6.56 -11.70 -21.07
CA ALA A 174 -7.02 -11.67 -22.46
C ALA A 174 -6.40 -10.52 -23.28
N LEU A 175 -6.06 -9.40 -22.63
CA LEU A 175 -5.40 -8.26 -23.28
C LEU A 175 -3.90 -8.47 -23.52
N LEU A 176 -3.24 -9.41 -22.83
CA LEU A 176 -1.79 -9.61 -22.91
C LEU A 176 -1.25 -9.76 -24.35
N PRO A 177 -1.87 -10.53 -25.27
CA PRO A 177 -1.39 -10.64 -26.65
C PRO A 177 -1.44 -9.32 -27.43
N HIS A 178 -2.26 -8.38 -26.97
CA HIS A 178 -2.50 -7.08 -27.59
C HIS A 178 -1.63 -5.95 -27.01
N LEU A 179 -0.99 -6.21 -25.87
CA LEU A 179 -0.15 -5.24 -25.16
C LEU A 179 1.31 -5.31 -25.62
N ARG A 180 1.99 -4.15 -25.60
CA ARG A 180 3.42 -4.08 -25.85
C ARG A 180 4.20 -4.78 -24.72
N PRO A 181 5.33 -5.46 -25.00
CA PRO A 181 6.14 -6.11 -23.97
C PRO A 181 6.56 -5.16 -22.84
N ARG A 182 6.83 -3.89 -23.15
CA ARG A 182 7.16 -2.87 -22.14
C ARG A 182 5.99 -2.59 -21.19
N THR A 183 4.77 -2.59 -21.69
CA THR A 183 3.56 -2.42 -20.87
C THR A 183 3.35 -3.63 -19.97
N VAL A 184 3.56 -4.85 -20.47
CA VAL A 184 3.49 -6.07 -19.64
C VAL A 184 4.53 -6.05 -18.53
N LEU A 185 5.77 -5.66 -18.85
CA LEU A 185 6.83 -5.48 -17.85
C LEU A 185 6.47 -4.44 -16.78
N ASP A 186 5.83 -3.34 -17.18
CA ASP A 186 5.33 -2.37 -16.22
C ASP A 186 4.23 -2.99 -15.33
N LEU A 187 3.27 -3.73 -15.90
CA LEU A 187 2.23 -4.41 -15.11
C LEU A 187 2.85 -5.38 -14.08
N VAL A 188 3.86 -6.15 -14.47
CA VAL A 188 4.64 -7.01 -13.55
C VAL A 188 5.32 -6.19 -12.45
N HIS A 189 5.95 -5.06 -12.81
CA HIS A 189 6.62 -4.18 -11.86
C HIS A 189 5.67 -3.59 -10.80
N PHE A 190 4.44 -3.28 -11.19
CA PHE A 190 3.42 -2.69 -10.31
C PHE A 190 2.49 -3.73 -9.67
N GLY A 191 2.79 -5.02 -9.82
CA GLY A 191 2.08 -6.08 -9.10
C GLY A 191 0.70 -6.43 -9.66
N ALA A 192 0.47 -6.23 -10.96
CA ALA A 192 -0.75 -6.69 -11.61
C ALA A 192 -0.95 -8.21 -11.41
N ALA A 193 -2.21 -8.62 -11.25
CA ALA A 193 -2.58 -10.03 -11.27
C ALA A 193 -2.47 -10.57 -12.71
N LEU A 194 -1.43 -11.35 -12.97
CA LEU A 194 -1.15 -11.94 -14.29
C LEU A 194 -0.94 -13.45 -14.14
N PRO A 195 -1.18 -14.25 -15.20
CA PRO A 195 -0.82 -15.66 -15.21
C PRO A 195 0.67 -15.84 -14.88
N VAL A 196 1.00 -16.84 -14.06
CA VAL A 196 2.36 -17.06 -13.53
C VAL A 196 3.36 -17.25 -14.67
N GLU A 197 2.95 -17.94 -15.73
CA GLU A 197 3.73 -18.24 -16.92
C GLU A 197 4.14 -16.95 -17.65
N VAL A 198 3.23 -15.96 -17.68
CA VAL A 198 3.48 -14.64 -18.27
C VAL A 198 4.47 -13.86 -17.41
N VAL A 199 4.34 -13.92 -16.08
CA VAL A 199 5.28 -13.28 -15.16
C VAL A 199 6.68 -13.86 -15.33
N VAL A 200 6.81 -15.18 -15.32
CA VAL A 200 8.07 -15.91 -15.51
C VAL A 200 8.71 -15.55 -16.85
N GLU A 201 7.94 -15.59 -17.94
CA GLU A 201 8.45 -15.25 -19.28
C GLU A 201 8.88 -13.78 -19.38
N THR A 202 8.12 -12.87 -18.76
CA THR A 202 8.43 -11.44 -18.73
C THR A 202 9.74 -11.18 -17.98
N VAL A 203 9.94 -11.81 -16.82
CA VAL A 203 11.19 -11.74 -16.04
C VAL A 203 12.36 -12.34 -16.83
N ARG A 204 12.15 -13.46 -17.52
CA ARG A 204 13.16 -14.12 -18.34
C ARG A 204 13.58 -13.25 -19.54
N ARG A 205 12.65 -12.57 -20.21
CA ARG A 205 12.94 -11.66 -21.34
C ARG A 205 13.49 -10.30 -20.91
N ALA A 206 13.28 -9.90 -19.66
CA ALA A 206 13.75 -8.61 -19.17
C ALA A 206 15.28 -8.51 -19.21
N THR A 207 15.78 -7.33 -19.55
CA THR A 207 17.23 -7.01 -19.47
C THR A 207 17.72 -7.05 -18.03
N ALA A 208 19.04 -7.17 -17.82
CA ALA A 208 19.63 -7.16 -16.48
C ALA A 208 19.23 -5.92 -15.65
N ARG A 209 19.18 -4.74 -16.29
CA ARG A 209 18.72 -3.49 -15.66
C ARG A 209 17.26 -3.59 -15.22
N GLN A 210 16.38 -4.10 -16.08
CA GLN A 210 14.96 -4.25 -15.78
C GLN A 210 14.73 -5.28 -14.66
N ARG A 211 15.45 -6.41 -14.65
CA ARG A 211 15.36 -7.40 -13.56
C ARG A 211 15.79 -6.81 -12.21
N ARG A 212 16.86 -6.00 -12.18
CA ARG A 212 17.24 -5.27 -10.97
C ARG A 212 16.15 -4.29 -10.52
N THR A 213 15.50 -3.60 -11.45
CA THR A 213 14.35 -2.73 -11.13
C THR A 213 13.15 -3.53 -10.60
N LEU A 214 12.89 -4.73 -11.12
CA LEU A 214 11.86 -5.63 -10.58
C LEU A 214 12.22 -6.16 -9.18
N ALA A 215 13.47 -6.56 -8.96
CA ALA A 215 13.94 -7.03 -7.66
C ALA A 215 13.86 -5.95 -6.57
N ALA A 216 14.08 -4.70 -6.94
CA ALA A 216 13.96 -3.54 -6.07
C ALA A 216 12.55 -2.93 -6.04
N ALA A 217 11.59 -3.50 -6.78
CA ALA A 217 10.25 -2.95 -6.88
C ALA A 217 9.55 -2.99 -5.51
N GLU A 218 8.71 -1.99 -5.24
CA GLU A 218 8.05 -1.87 -3.96
C GLU A 218 6.80 -2.78 -3.84
N TYR A 219 6.18 -3.15 -4.96
CA TYR A 219 4.92 -3.91 -4.98
C TYR A 219 4.89 -5.11 -5.94
N PRO A 220 6.01 -5.79 -6.24
CA PRO A 220 5.94 -6.97 -7.07
C PRO A 220 5.23 -8.09 -6.29
N ARG A 221 4.48 -8.92 -7.01
CA ARG A 221 3.87 -10.12 -6.42
C ARG A 221 4.93 -11.20 -6.16
N ALA A 222 4.61 -12.19 -5.33
CA ALA A 222 5.55 -13.22 -4.93
C ALA A 222 6.12 -14.00 -6.13
N GLU A 223 5.30 -14.22 -7.16
CA GLU A 223 5.68 -14.94 -8.38
C GLU A 223 6.78 -14.21 -9.16
N VAL A 224 6.87 -12.88 -9.04
CA VAL A 224 7.95 -12.09 -9.61
C VAL A 224 9.27 -12.40 -8.90
N PHE A 225 9.26 -12.45 -7.56
CA PHE A 225 10.45 -12.79 -6.80
C PHE A 225 10.88 -14.24 -7.03
N ASP A 226 9.93 -15.17 -7.09
CA ASP A 226 10.21 -16.57 -7.41
C ASP A 226 10.89 -16.69 -8.79
N ALA A 227 10.35 -15.99 -9.80
CA ALA A 227 10.95 -15.97 -11.13
C ALA A 227 12.35 -15.33 -11.14
N LEU A 228 12.59 -14.27 -10.35
CA LEU A 228 13.91 -13.64 -10.24
C LEU A 228 14.92 -14.55 -9.52
N ILE A 229 14.50 -15.22 -8.44
CA ILE A 229 15.35 -16.16 -7.68
C ILE A 229 15.71 -17.38 -8.53
N ALA A 230 14.75 -17.89 -9.32
CA ALA A 230 14.95 -19.03 -10.21
C ALA A 230 16.00 -18.78 -11.31
N LEU A 231 16.34 -17.52 -11.61
CA LEU A 231 17.44 -17.20 -12.53
C LEU A 231 18.82 -17.55 -11.97
N GLY A 232 18.94 -17.77 -10.65
CA GLY A 232 20.20 -18.18 -10.02
C GLY A 232 21.31 -17.12 -10.08
N ASP A 233 20.97 -15.84 -10.22
CA ASP A 233 21.93 -14.72 -10.24
C ASP A 233 22.18 -14.23 -8.80
N PRO A 234 23.42 -14.37 -8.25
CA PRO A 234 23.74 -13.91 -6.90
C PRO A 234 23.48 -12.43 -6.64
N GLY A 235 23.82 -11.56 -7.60
CA GLY A 235 23.65 -10.12 -7.48
C GLY A 235 22.17 -9.72 -7.50
N LEU A 236 21.34 -10.43 -8.27
CA LEU A 236 19.89 -10.24 -8.26
C LEU A 236 19.27 -10.74 -6.95
N ASN A 237 19.68 -11.92 -6.48
CA ASN A 237 19.28 -12.45 -5.18
C ASN A 237 19.63 -11.49 -4.05
N ALA A 238 20.78 -10.80 -4.11
CA ALA A 238 21.15 -9.78 -3.14
C ALA A 238 20.17 -8.60 -3.08
N VAL A 239 19.70 -8.14 -4.24
CA VAL A 239 18.71 -7.06 -4.34
C VAL A 239 17.35 -7.53 -3.81
N VAL A 240 16.89 -8.72 -4.19
CA VAL A 240 15.66 -9.33 -3.64
C VAL A 240 15.77 -9.48 -2.12
N TYR A 241 16.88 -10.01 -1.62
CA TYR A 241 17.11 -10.18 -0.19
C TYR A 241 17.07 -8.86 0.59
N ALA A 242 17.62 -7.80 0.00
CA ALA A 242 17.65 -6.44 0.55
C ALA A 242 16.27 -5.78 0.62
N ASN A 243 15.36 -6.17 -0.28
CA ASN A 243 14.10 -5.50 -0.44
C ASN A 243 13.24 -5.70 0.82
N SER A 244 12.78 -4.59 1.44
CA SER A 244 12.00 -4.61 2.67
C SER A 244 10.61 -5.23 2.52
N ARG A 245 10.14 -5.37 1.26
CA ARG A 245 8.84 -5.92 0.87
C ARG A 245 8.85 -7.43 0.72
N VAL A 246 10.03 -8.00 0.51
CA VAL A 246 10.22 -9.43 0.38
C VAL A 246 9.93 -10.12 1.72
N GLY A 247 9.24 -11.26 1.68
CA GLY A 247 8.87 -12.03 2.85
C GLY A 247 10.01 -12.91 3.38
N ASP A 248 9.75 -13.62 4.48
CA ASP A 248 10.67 -14.64 4.99
C ASP A 248 10.80 -15.81 4.00
N ARG A 249 9.75 -16.13 3.24
CA ARG A 249 9.74 -17.23 2.25
C ARG A 249 10.84 -17.06 1.20
N GLU A 250 10.86 -15.94 0.50
CA GLU A 250 11.80 -15.68 -0.59
C GLU A 250 13.24 -15.57 -0.06
N ARG A 251 13.45 -14.95 1.11
CA ARG A 251 14.78 -14.93 1.74
C ARG A 251 15.25 -16.32 2.16
N ASN A 252 14.34 -17.18 2.63
CA ASN A 252 14.65 -18.58 2.93
C ASN A 252 15.00 -19.35 1.66
N LEU A 253 14.32 -19.10 0.54
CA LEU A 253 14.66 -19.71 -0.76
C LEU A 253 16.07 -19.31 -1.19
N ILE A 254 16.43 -18.02 -1.10
CA ILE A 254 17.78 -17.53 -1.43
C ILE A 254 18.84 -18.20 -0.54
N MET A 255 18.60 -18.27 0.77
CA MET A 255 19.55 -18.89 1.70
C MET A 255 19.64 -20.41 1.49
N ALA A 256 18.52 -21.11 1.32
CA ALA A 256 18.51 -22.54 1.03
C ALA A 256 19.28 -22.87 -0.26
N ALA A 257 19.20 -21.99 -1.27
CA ALA A 257 19.92 -22.12 -2.53
C ALA A 257 21.43 -21.81 -2.42
N ALA A 258 21.95 -21.37 -1.27
CA ALA A 258 23.35 -20.94 -1.11
C ALA A 258 24.41 -21.99 -1.50
N GLY A 259 24.02 -23.26 -1.67
CA GLY A 259 24.92 -24.37 -1.97
C GLY A 259 25.02 -24.66 -3.46
N THR A 260 24.06 -24.15 -4.23
CA THR A 260 24.02 -24.23 -5.70
C THR A 260 24.21 -22.86 -6.34
N VAL A 261 23.78 -21.80 -5.67
CA VAL A 261 23.95 -20.40 -6.06
C VAL A 261 24.72 -19.69 -4.96
N PRO A 262 25.96 -19.25 -5.19
CA PRO A 262 26.74 -18.59 -4.15
C PRO A 262 26.04 -17.32 -3.67
N LEU A 263 26.11 -17.05 -2.36
CA LEU A 263 25.56 -15.82 -1.79
C LEU A 263 26.44 -14.63 -2.16
N ASP A 264 25.81 -13.53 -2.55
CA ASP A 264 26.50 -12.27 -2.74
C ASP A 264 27.11 -11.77 -1.41
N PRO A 265 28.33 -11.22 -1.41
CA PRO A 265 28.99 -10.72 -0.20
C PRO A 265 28.16 -9.70 0.60
N ALA A 266 27.36 -8.86 -0.06
CA ALA A 266 26.50 -7.91 0.62
C ALA A 266 25.32 -8.60 1.33
N THR A 267 24.86 -9.75 0.81
CA THR A 267 23.85 -10.59 1.47
C THR A 267 24.41 -11.22 2.75
N VAL A 268 25.61 -11.80 2.66
CA VAL A 268 26.33 -12.38 3.81
C VAL A 268 26.59 -11.30 4.86
N ALA A 269 27.15 -10.16 4.47
CA ALA A 269 27.41 -9.05 5.38
C ALA A 269 26.13 -8.53 6.04
N ARG A 270 25.01 -8.43 5.30
CA ARG A 270 23.73 -8.02 5.86
C ARG A 270 23.20 -9.03 6.89
N ALA A 271 23.29 -10.32 6.59
CA ALA A 271 22.85 -11.39 7.50
C ALA A 271 23.76 -11.53 8.74
N LEU A 272 25.04 -11.19 8.65
CA LEU A 272 25.97 -11.23 9.78
C LEU A 272 25.98 -9.94 10.62
N ARG A 273 25.60 -8.79 10.07
CA ARG A 273 25.71 -7.49 10.77
C ARG A 273 24.38 -6.88 11.19
N SER A 274 23.26 -7.29 10.62
CA SER A 274 21.98 -6.64 10.90
C SER A 274 21.34 -7.16 12.18
N ASP A 275 20.93 -6.28 13.09
CA ASP A 275 20.12 -6.71 14.25
C ASP A 275 18.69 -7.10 13.86
N ASN A 276 18.25 -6.71 12.65
CA ASN A 276 16.93 -7.03 12.14
C ASN A 276 16.81 -8.53 11.86
N VAL A 277 15.98 -9.18 12.66
CA VAL A 277 15.73 -10.62 12.60
C VAL A 277 15.29 -11.10 11.21
N ARG A 278 14.61 -10.25 10.41
CA ARG A 278 14.17 -10.61 9.04
C ARG A 278 15.34 -10.87 8.09
N TYR A 279 16.49 -10.23 8.32
CA TYR A 279 17.70 -10.44 7.50
C TYR A 279 18.64 -11.47 8.10
N ARG A 280 18.50 -11.86 9.36
CA ARG A 280 19.36 -12.89 9.96
C ARG A 280 18.75 -14.26 9.90
N ARG A 281 17.48 -14.35 10.29
CA ARG A 281 16.75 -15.61 10.47
C ARG A 281 16.81 -16.54 9.26
N PRO A 282 16.71 -16.05 8.01
CA PRO A 282 16.85 -16.91 6.83
C PRO A 282 18.20 -17.64 6.75
N GLY A 283 19.25 -17.11 7.38
CA GLY A 283 20.58 -17.74 7.47
C GLY A 283 20.56 -19.15 8.06
N VAL A 284 19.51 -19.52 8.81
CA VAL A 284 19.32 -20.90 9.31
C VAL A 284 19.25 -21.95 8.19
N TRP A 285 18.86 -21.54 6.98
CA TRP A 285 18.75 -22.41 5.81
C TRP A 285 20.01 -22.40 4.94
N SER A 286 20.97 -21.52 5.23
CA SER A 286 22.15 -21.33 4.40
C SER A 286 23.08 -22.53 4.37
N GLY A 287 23.04 -23.39 5.40
CA GLY A 287 24.05 -24.42 5.61
C GLY A 287 25.46 -23.87 5.85
N ASP A 288 25.64 -22.54 5.94
CA ASP A 288 26.88 -21.89 6.31
C ASP A 288 26.96 -21.76 7.85
N PRO A 289 28.04 -22.26 8.49
CA PRO A 289 28.20 -22.26 9.94
C PRO A 289 28.00 -20.90 10.62
N SER A 290 28.52 -19.83 10.02
CA SER A 290 28.52 -18.49 10.59
C SER A 290 27.14 -17.84 10.42
N LEU A 291 26.50 -18.02 9.27
CA LEU A 291 25.13 -17.55 9.01
C LEU A 291 24.07 -18.29 9.84
N VAL A 292 24.19 -19.61 10.01
CA VAL A 292 23.28 -20.39 10.87
C VAL A 292 23.37 -19.90 12.31
N ARG A 293 24.58 -19.67 12.84
CA ARG A 293 24.76 -19.14 14.20
C ARG A 293 24.28 -17.70 14.33
N ALA A 294 24.56 -16.83 13.37
CA ALA A 294 24.04 -15.46 13.36
C ALA A 294 22.50 -15.42 13.38
N ALA A 295 21.85 -16.35 12.68
CA ALA A 295 20.40 -16.52 12.68
C ALA A 295 19.84 -16.93 14.06
N LEU A 296 20.60 -17.74 14.82
CA LEU A 296 20.22 -18.26 16.12
C LEU A 296 20.75 -17.44 17.30
N LEU A 297 21.43 -16.31 17.06
CA LEU A 297 22.01 -15.48 18.10
C LEU A 297 20.97 -14.61 18.82
N ARG A 298 21.05 -14.53 20.15
CA ARG A 298 20.13 -13.80 21.02
C ARG A 298 20.49 -12.31 21.22
N VAL A 299 20.49 -11.55 20.12
CA VAL A 299 21.02 -10.17 20.03
C VAL A 299 20.60 -9.21 21.15
N ARG A 300 19.33 -9.25 21.60
CA ARG A 300 18.81 -8.33 22.64
C ARG A 300 19.51 -8.39 24.01
N HIS A 301 20.37 -9.37 24.24
CA HIS A 301 21.16 -9.50 25.47
C HIS A 301 22.66 -9.53 25.21
N SER A 302 23.09 -9.19 24.00
CA SER A 302 24.51 -9.01 23.69
C SER A 302 24.91 -7.57 23.95
N ALA A 303 26.14 -7.36 24.42
CA ALA A 303 26.75 -6.04 24.52
C ALA A 303 27.47 -5.60 23.24
N VAL A 304 27.56 -6.47 22.22
CA VAL A 304 28.33 -6.26 20.98
C VAL A 304 27.46 -6.48 19.75
N VAL A 305 27.95 -6.07 18.58
CA VAL A 305 27.30 -6.34 17.29
C VAL A 305 27.38 -7.83 16.92
N VAL A 306 26.44 -8.29 16.09
CA VAL A 306 26.34 -9.71 15.68
C VAL A 306 27.64 -10.23 15.07
N SER A 307 28.32 -9.46 14.22
CA SER A 307 29.57 -9.90 13.59
C SER A 307 30.69 -10.14 14.59
N GLU A 308 30.84 -9.27 15.59
CA GLU A 308 31.85 -9.42 16.63
C GLU A 308 31.56 -10.63 17.53
N ALA A 309 30.29 -10.90 17.81
CA ALA A 309 29.87 -12.10 18.51
C ALA A 309 30.22 -13.39 17.74
N ILE A 310 30.03 -13.39 16.41
CA ILE A 310 30.42 -14.52 15.56
C ILE A 310 31.94 -14.69 15.53
N GLU A 311 32.71 -13.62 15.32
CA GLU A 311 34.18 -13.67 15.33
C GLU A 311 34.76 -14.12 16.69
N THR A 312 34.11 -13.75 17.79
CA THR A 312 34.50 -14.19 19.13
C THR A 312 34.24 -15.68 19.33
N TRP A 313 33.11 -16.17 18.83
CA TRP A 313 32.78 -17.59 18.84
C TRP A 313 33.72 -18.41 17.94
N GLU A 314 34.05 -17.93 16.74
CA GLU A 314 34.96 -18.64 15.82
C GLU A 314 36.36 -18.84 16.44
N ARG A 315 36.83 -17.88 17.25
CA ARG A 315 38.14 -17.95 17.91
C ARG A 315 38.18 -18.84 19.15
N GLY A 316 37.08 -18.94 19.90
CA GLY A 316 37.11 -19.55 21.24
C GLY A 316 35.83 -20.30 21.66
N GLY A 317 34.95 -20.59 20.71
CA GLY A 317 33.70 -21.30 20.90
C GLY A 317 32.75 -20.62 21.89
N MET A 318 31.88 -21.42 22.49
CA MET A 318 30.88 -20.94 23.47
C MET A 318 31.49 -20.34 24.73
N ALA A 319 32.67 -20.80 25.14
CA ALA A 319 33.34 -20.28 26.33
C ALA A 319 33.73 -18.80 26.16
N ALA A 320 34.27 -18.43 24.98
CA ALA A 320 34.60 -17.04 24.66
C ALA A 320 33.35 -16.16 24.45
N LEU A 321 32.24 -16.74 23.97
CA LEU A 321 31.01 -16.00 23.66
C LEU A 321 30.17 -15.66 24.89
N ARG A 322 30.07 -16.59 25.87
CA ARG A 322 29.18 -16.46 27.05
C ARG A 322 29.34 -15.15 27.83
N PRO A 323 30.55 -14.62 28.09
CA PRO A 323 30.70 -13.34 28.80
C PRO A 323 29.97 -12.16 28.16
N LEU A 324 29.82 -12.15 26.83
CA LEU A 324 29.14 -11.08 26.09
C LEU A 324 27.62 -11.07 26.31
N PHE A 325 27.07 -12.14 26.89
CA PHE A 325 25.63 -12.34 27.14
C PHE A 325 25.27 -12.30 28.63
N HIS A 326 26.17 -11.77 29.46
CA HIS A 326 25.88 -11.51 30.87
C HIS A 326 25.16 -10.17 31.03
N ASN A 327 23.90 -10.21 31.49
CA ASN A 327 23.14 -9.01 31.81
C ASN A 327 23.51 -8.53 33.21
N ARG A 328 24.37 -7.49 33.28
CA ARG A 328 24.84 -6.90 34.55
C ARG A 328 23.73 -6.31 35.39
N TYR A 329 22.69 -5.72 34.77
CA TYR A 329 21.57 -5.12 35.50
C TYR A 329 20.71 -6.15 36.23
N GLN A 330 20.53 -7.33 35.63
CA GLN A 330 19.75 -8.43 36.21
C GLN A 330 20.62 -9.46 36.93
N ASN A 331 21.94 -9.26 36.96
CA ASN A 331 22.94 -10.23 37.38
C ASN A 331 22.65 -11.65 36.82
N LYS A 332 22.33 -11.72 35.52
CA LYS A 332 21.84 -12.95 34.89
C LYS A 332 22.67 -13.33 33.67
N GLN A 333 23.18 -14.55 33.67
CA GLN A 333 23.78 -15.15 32.49
C GLN A 333 22.67 -15.60 31.52
N HIS A 334 22.74 -15.15 30.27
CA HIS A 334 21.90 -15.67 29.19
C HIS A 334 22.70 -16.63 28.31
N GLU A 335 22.01 -17.65 27.78
CA GLU A 335 22.57 -18.49 26.72
C GLU A 335 22.65 -17.67 25.42
N PRO A 336 23.82 -17.63 24.76
CA PRO A 336 24.04 -16.85 23.53
C PRO A 336 23.11 -17.25 22.38
N PHE A 337 22.85 -18.55 22.23
CA PHE A 337 22.01 -19.09 21.17
C PHE A 337 20.64 -19.53 21.68
N VAL A 338 19.69 -19.52 20.76
CA VAL A 338 18.28 -19.81 21.01
C VAL A 338 17.85 -20.93 20.06
N PRO A 339 17.37 -22.06 20.58
CA PRO A 339 16.97 -23.17 19.73
C PRO A 339 15.70 -22.78 18.95
N PRO A 340 15.59 -23.16 17.65
CA PRO A 340 14.37 -22.95 16.91
C PRO A 340 13.18 -23.57 17.61
N VAL A 341 12.12 -22.79 17.84
CA VAL A 341 10.87 -23.27 18.47
C VAL A 341 10.21 -24.38 17.65
N GLN A 342 10.38 -24.33 16.33
CA GLN A 342 9.89 -25.36 15.43
C GLN A 342 10.97 -26.44 15.25
N ARG A 343 10.65 -27.66 15.66
CA ARG A 343 11.52 -28.83 15.49
C ARG A 343 11.98 -29.00 14.04
N GLY A 344 11.09 -28.79 13.06
CA GLY A 344 11.45 -28.87 11.64
C GLY A 344 12.56 -27.89 11.22
N VAL A 345 12.58 -26.68 11.78
CA VAL A 345 13.63 -25.68 11.49
C VAL A 345 14.97 -26.10 12.09
N LEU A 346 14.98 -26.63 13.33
CA LEU A 346 16.19 -27.19 13.93
C LEU A 346 16.75 -28.34 13.09
N LEU A 347 15.91 -29.32 12.74
CA LEU A 347 16.33 -30.46 11.93
C LEU A 347 16.79 -30.02 10.53
N GLY A 348 16.12 -29.04 9.92
CA GLY A 348 16.51 -28.44 8.64
C GLY A 348 17.89 -27.76 8.69
N ALA A 349 18.17 -26.99 9.74
CA ALA A 349 19.47 -26.35 9.95
C ALA A 349 20.59 -27.39 10.06
N LEU A 350 20.37 -28.42 10.87
CA LEU A 350 21.32 -29.51 11.08
C LEU A 350 21.58 -30.29 9.79
N LEU A 351 20.54 -30.60 9.01
CA LEU A 351 20.67 -31.22 7.70
C LEU A 351 21.45 -30.33 6.73
N GLY A 352 21.20 -29.01 6.72
CA GLY A 352 21.93 -28.07 5.87
C GLY A 352 23.43 -28.02 6.20
N LEU A 353 23.78 -27.99 7.49
CA LEU A 353 25.17 -28.05 7.94
C LEU A 353 25.81 -29.40 7.62
N TRP A 354 25.10 -30.50 7.87
CA TRP A 354 25.58 -31.84 7.55
C TRP A 354 25.86 -31.97 6.06
N ASP A 355 24.90 -31.60 5.22
CA ASP A 355 24.98 -31.76 3.77
C ASP A 355 26.19 -31.02 3.15
N ARG A 356 26.66 -29.93 3.80
CA ARG A 356 27.77 -29.09 3.30
C ARG A 356 29.10 -29.29 4.00
N HIS A 357 29.09 -29.50 5.32
CA HIS A 357 30.28 -29.50 6.16
C HIS A 357 30.46 -30.81 6.94
N GLY A 358 29.54 -31.77 6.77
CA GLY A 358 29.59 -33.08 7.42
C GLY A 358 28.94 -33.11 8.82
N PRO A 359 28.77 -34.31 9.39
CA PRO A 359 28.05 -34.53 10.65
C PRO A 359 28.67 -33.79 11.85
N ALA A 360 30.00 -33.62 11.86
CA ALA A 360 30.71 -32.94 12.94
C ALA A 360 30.29 -31.47 13.10
N GLU A 361 29.93 -30.78 12.02
CA GLU A 361 29.44 -29.40 12.11
C GLU A 361 28.00 -29.35 12.67
N ALA A 362 27.16 -30.30 12.29
CA ALA A 362 25.81 -30.43 12.84
C ALA A 362 25.87 -30.75 14.35
N GLU A 363 26.78 -31.64 14.77
CA GLU A 363 27.02 -31.94 16.19
C GLU A 363 27.51 -30.71 16.96
N ARG A 364 28.44 -29.93 16.40
CA ARG A 364 28.86 -28.66 17.01
C ARG A 364 27.69 -27.70 17.25
N LEU A 365 26.75 -27.59 16.29
CA LEU A 365 25.54 -26.79 16.50
C LEU A 365 24.66 -27.35 17.63
N VAL A 366 24.56 -28.68 17.78
CA VAL A 366 23.81 -29.30 18.89
C VAL A 366 24.41 -28.91 20.24
N ASP A 367 25.74 -28.83 20.33
CA ASP A 367 26.46 -28.45 21.54
C ASP A 367 26.35 -26.95 21.85
N ASP A 368 26.26 -26.11 20.82
CA ASP A 368 26.04 -24.67 20.96
C ASP A 368 24.64 -24.31 21.49
N LEU A 369 23.63 -25.17 21.24
CA LEU A 369 22.24 -24.90 21.55
C LEU A 369 21.81 -25.40 22.94
N PRO A 370 21.03 -24.62 23.71
CA PRO A 370 20.51 -25.05 25.01
C PRO A 370 19.30 -25.99 24.85
N LEU A 371 19.54 -27.16 24.26
CA LEU A 371 18.54 -28.20 24.03
C LEU A 371 18.27 -29.01 25.30
N ARG A 372 17.05 -29.56 25.42
CA ARG A 372 16.74 -30.53 26.47
C ARG A 372 17.64 -31.78 26.30
N PRO A 373 18.18 -32.38 27.38
CA PRO A 373 19.12 -33.50 27.28
C PRO A 373 18.66 -34.64 26.38
N GLY A 374 17.39 -35.07 26.49
CA GLY A 374 16.84 -36.12 25.62
C GLY A 374 16.72 -35.74 24.14
N VAL A 375 16.50 -34.45 23.84
CA VAL A 375 16.49 -33.96 22.45
C VAL A 375 17.91 -33.92 21.89
N ALA A 376 18.87 -33.41 22.66
CA ALA A 376 20.28 -33.38 22.27
C ALA A 376 20.82 -34.80 22.03
N ALA A 377 20.59 -35.72 22.96
CA ALA A 377 21.00 -37.13 22.83
C ALA A 377 20.38 -37.79 21.59
N LYS A 378 19.09 -37.56 21.33
CA LYS A 378 18.42 -38.09 20.13
C LYS A 378 19.04 -37.55 18.84
N VAL A 379 19.36 -36.26 18.76
CA VAL A 379 19.98 -35.66 17.57
C VAL A 379 21.41 -36.16 17.39
N ARG A 380 22.22 -36.23 18.45
CA ARG A 380 23.59 -36.80 18.39
C ARG A 380 23.58 -38.25 17.92
N ALA A 381 22.64 -39.06 18.40
CA ALA A 381 22.47 -40.43 17.92
C ALA A 381 22.09 -40.50 16.42
N MET A 382 21.36 -39.51 15.90
CA MET A 382 21.15 -39.40 14.44
C MET A 382 22.43 -38.99 13.71
N CYS A 383 23.24 -38.07 14.26
CA CYS A 383 24.52 -37.69 13.64
C CYS A 383 25.53 -38.85 13.59
N ALA A 384 25.63 -39.62 14.68
CA ALA A 384 26.55 -40.75 14.78
C ALA A 384 26.22 -41.92 13.82
N ASP A 385 24.95 -42.07 13.43
CA ASP A 385 24.48 -43.17 12.57
C ASP A 385 24.60 -42.87 11.05
N GLY A 386 25.44 -41.90 10.68
CA GLY A 386 25.77 -41.61 9.28
C GLY A 386 24.55 -41.36 8.38
N ASP A 387 24.56 -41.95 7.19
CA ASP A 387 23.49 -41.76 6.19
C ASP A 387 22.12 -42.28 6.65
N ALA A 388 22.07 -43.36 7.44
CA ALA A 388 20.83 -43.88 8.00
C ALA A 388 20.20 -42.87 8.98
N GLY A 389 21.03 -42.28 9.84
CA GLY A 389 20.64 -41.19 10.72
C GLY A 389 20.18 -39.93 9.98
N ARG A 390 20.89 -39.56 8.91
CA ARG A 390 20.52 -38.44 8.01
C ARG A 390 19.18 -38.68 7.32
N ALA A 391 18.91 -39.88 6.81
CA ALA A 391 17.64 -40.25 6.22
C ALA A 391 16.49 -40.17 7.24
N ARG A 392 16.70 -40.66 8.48
CA ARG A 392 15.74 -40.49 9.58
C ARG A 392 15.51 -39.02 9.93
N MET A 393 16.56 -38.21 9.97
CA MET A 393 16.46 -36.77 10.25
C MET A 393 15.64 -36.05 9.16
N ARG A 394 15.81 -36.39 7.88
CA ARG A 394 14.98 -35.89 6.75
C ARG A 394 13.52 -36.28 6.90
N GLU A 395 13.25 -37.55 7.23
CA GLU A 395 11.90 -38.04 7.44
C GLU A 395 11.23 -37.33 8.63
N GLU A 396 11.92 -37.18 9.76
CA GLU A 396 11.41 -36.45 10.91
C GLU A 396 11.20 -34.97 10.63
N CYS A 397 12.10 -34.35 9.84
CA CYS A 397 11.97 -32.98 9.38
C CYS A 397 10.69 -32.80 8.55
N ARG A 398 10.47 -33.67 7.56
CA ARG A 398 9.26 -33.70 6.73
C ARG A 398 8.00 -33.86 7.59
N ARG A 399 7.96 -34.88 8.46
CA ARG A 399 6.84 -35.11 9.40
C ARG A 399 6.58 -33.91 10.31
N ALA A 400 7.64 -33.21 10.75
CA ALA A 400 7.50 -32.04 11.62
C ALA A 400 6.85 -30.86 10.89
N PHE A 401 7.12 -30.71 9.59
CA PHE A 401 6.43 -29.74 8.74
C PHE A 401 5.00 -30.20 8.39
N ASP A 402 4.77 -31.49 8.17
CA ASP A 402 3.45 -32.05 7.85
C ASP A 402 2.44 -32.02 9.01
N LYS A 403 2.91 -32.09 10.27
CA LYS A 403 2.04 -32.20 11.47
C LYS A 403 1.43 -30.88 11.97
N ARG A 404 1.87 -29.71 11.48
CA ARG A 404 1.57 -28.40 12.11
C ARG A 404 0.68 -27.45 11.32
N SER A 405 -0.10 -27.97 10.39
CA SER A 405 -1.09 -27.20 9.63
C SER A 405 -2.31 -26.64 10.42
N CYS A 406 -2.33 -26.71 11.77
CA CYS A 406 -3.54 -26.44 12.58
C CYS A 406 -3.44 -25.31 13.64
N TYR A 407 -2.33 -24.56 13.74
CA TYR A 407 -2.27 -23.45 14.72
C TYR A 407 -1.65 -22.18 14.13
N VAL A 408 -2.51 -21.30 13.61
CA VAL A 408 -2.18 -19.88 13.41
C VAL A 408 -2.57 -19.14 14.68
N VAL A 409 -1.61 -18.89 15.58
CA VAL A 409 -1.81 -17.97 16.70
C VAL A 409 -1.24 -16.61 16.32
N LEU A 410 -2.14 -15.66 16.05
CA LEU A 410 -1.86 -14.23 16.02
C LEU A 410 -1.58 -13.76 17.46
N ARG A 411 -0.33 -13.42 17.81
CA ARG A 411 0.02 -12.38 18.81
C ARG A 411 1.53 -12.08 18.92
N GLU A 412 1.79 -10.81 19.18
CA GLU A 412 3.01 -9.98 19.20
C GLU A 412 4.04 -10.30 20.33
N PRO A 413 5.16 -9.54 20.49
CA PRO A 413 6.53 -10.01 20.33
C PRO A 413 7.27 -10.24 21.66
N MET A 414 7.71 -11.47 21.91
CA MET A 414 8.84 -11.75 22.80
C MET A 414 9.44 -13.11 22.43
N GLY A 415 10.73 -13.09 22.03
CA GLY A 415 11.60 -14.25 21.89
C GLY A 415 11.00 -15.46 21.16
N PHE A 416 10.97 -15.42 19.82
CA PHE A 416 10.41 -16.41 18.89
C PHE A 416 8.88 -16.56 18.94
N ARG A 417 8.17 -15.75 18.14
CA ARG A 417 6.76 -15.95 17.78
C ARG A 417 6.56 -15.74 16.26
N ALA A 418 6.34 -16.87 15.55
CA ALA A 418 5.76 -17.16 14.20
C ALA A 418 6.11 -16.29 12.95
N GLY A 419 6.08 -16.75 11.68
CA GLY A 419 5.76 -18.06 11.03
C GLY A 419 6.95 -18.59 10.20
N ALA A 420 6.93 -19.71 9.48
CA ALA A 420 5.83 -20.45 8.84
C ALA A 420 5.87 -21.96 9.15
N PRO A 421 4.72 -22.65 9.07
CA PRO A 421 4.60 -23.93 8.38
C PRO A 421 3.90 -23.67 7.04
N GLY A 422 4.55 -24.03 5.93
CA GLY A 422 3.87 -24.16 4.65
C GLY A 422 2.86 -25.30 4.73
N TYR A 423 1.75 -25.15 4.03
CA TYR A 423 0.64 -26.10 3.86
C TYR A 423 -0.43 -26.13 4.97
N ALA A 424 -1.62 -25.66 4.61
CA ALA A 424 -2.86 -25.97 5.30
C ALA A 424 -3.27 -27.42 4.97
N ARG A 425 -3.54 -28.23 6.01
CA ARG A 425 -4.19 -29.55 5.94
C ARG A 425 -5.71 -29.45 6.10
N MET A 426 -6.28 -28.24 6.18
CA MET A 426 -7.59 -28.14 5.55
C MET A 426 -7.30 -28.34 4.07
N GLY A 427 -7.57 -29.55 3.58
CA GLY A 427 -7.51 -29.79 2.16
C GLY A 427 -8.28 -28.66 1.51
N TRP A 428 -7.66 -27.98 0.54
CA TRP A 428 -8.35 -26.97 -0.25
C TRP A 428 -9.77 -27.38 -0.64
N PRO A 429 -10.08 -28.65 -0.97
CA PRO A 429 -11.46 -29.11 -1.16
C PRO A 429 -12.43 -28.81 -0.01
N MET A 430 -12.02 -28.93 1.25
CA MET A 430 -12.89 -28.66 2.41
C MET A 430 -13.09 -27.16 2.64
N LEU A 431 -12.05 -26.35 2.43
CA LEU A 431 -12.17 -24.88 2.47
C LEU A 431 -12.99 -24.36 1.30
N LEU A 432 -12.86 -24.98 0.13
CA LEU A 432 -13.66 -24.68 -1.06
C LEU A 432 -15.12 -25.09 -0.85
N ALA A 433 -15.39 -26.25 -0.26
CA ALA A 433 -16.74 -26.67 0.10
C ALA A 433 -17.36 -25.69 1.11
N ALA A 434 -16.65 -25.34 2.18
CA ALA A 434 -17.11 -24.36 3.15
C ALA A 434 -17.32 -22.96 2.52
N HIS A 435 -16.42 -22.53 1.64
CA HIS A 435 -16.55 -21.26 0.92
C HIS A 435 -17.72 -21.25 -0.08
N ALA A 436 -18.03 -22.40 -0.69
CA ALA A 436 -19.15 -22.56 -1.60
C ALA A 436 -20.50 -22.57 -0.85
N GLU A 437 -20.54 -23.15 0.36
CA GLU A 437 -21.72 -23.13 1.24
C GLU A 437 -21.94 -21.75 1.87
N GLU A 438 -20.87 -21.12 2.37
CA GLU A 438 -20.87 -19.77 2.94
C GLU A 438 -19.60 -19.03 2.49
N PRO A 439 -19.72 -18.01 1.61
CA PRO A 439 -18.57 -17.26 1.14
C PRO A 439 -17.75 -16.67 2.30
N LEU A 440 -16.55 -17.23 2.50
CA LEU A 440 -15.56 -16.70 3.44
C LEU A 440 -15.46 -15.17 3.37
N ALA A 441 -15.52 -14.53 4.53
CA ALA A 441 -15.26 -13.10 4.64
C ALA A 441 -13.89 -12.74 4.04
N ALA A 442 -13.81 -11.63 3.31
CA ALA A 442 -12.61 -11.23 2.57
C ALA A 442 -11.34 -11.15 3.43
N ALA A 443 -11.44 -10.78 4.71
CA ALA A 443 -10.30 -10.77 5.64
C ALA A 443 -9.75 -12.19 5.92
N THR A 444 -10.65 -13.17 6.04
CA THR A 444 -10.31 -14.58 6.22
C THR A 444 -9.69 -15.13 4.94
N ALA A 445 -10.31 -14.87 3.79
CA ALA A 445 -9.78 -15.31 2.51
C ALA A 445 -8.41 -14.69 2.19
N ARG A 446 -8.15 -13.41 2.53
CA ARG A 446 -6.81 -12.78 2.45
C ARG A 446 -5.76 -13.42 3.34
N THR A 447 -6.16 -13.89 4.51
CA THR A 447 -5.25 -14.64 5.36
C THR A 447 -4.88 -15.96 4.68
N LEU A 448 -5.85 -16.61 4.02
CA LEU A 448 -5.67 -17.86 3.30
C LEU A 448 -4.90 -17.71 1.97
N SER A 449 -4.99 -16.57 1.29
CA SER A 449 -4.26 -16.31 0.03
C SER A 449 -2.75 -16.26 0.20
N ALA A 450 -2.26 -15.99 1.41
CA ALA A 450 -0.83 -16.02 1.73
C ALA A 450 -0.26 -17.45 1.79
N PHE A 451 -1.09 -18.48 1.73
CA PHE A 451 -0.66 -19.88 1.78
C PHE A 451 -0.36 -20.42 0.36
N PRO A 452 0.76 -21.16 0.18
CA PRO A 452 1.09 -21.77 -1.10
C PRO A 452 0.00 -22.70 -1.63
N GLY A 453 -0.26 -22.63 -2.94
CA GLY A 453 -1.26 -23.47 -3.61
C GLY A 453 -2.71 -23.09 -3.31
N CYS A 454 -2.97 -21.88 -2.80
CA CYS A 454 -4.32 -21.36 -2.59
C CYS A 454 -5.15 -21.48 -3.89
N PRO A 455 -6.33 -22.12 -3.85
CA PRO A 455 -7.21 -22.27 -5.00
C PRO A 455 -7.66 -20.92 -5.54
N ALA A 456 -7.90 -20.88 -6.84
CA ALA A 456 -8.34 -19.68 -7.54
C ALA A 456 -9.62 -19.08 -6.93
N GLU A 457 -10.51 -19.91 -6.37
CA GLU A 457 -11.77 -19.48 -5.77
C GLU A 457 -11.56 -18.77 -4.42
N ILE A 458 -10.65 -19.26 -3.59
CA ILE A 458 -10.29 -18.61 -2.33
C ILE A 458 -9.44 -17.36 -2.59
N LEU A 459 -8.58 -17.38 -3.62
CA LEU A 459 -7.91 -16.19 -4.13
C LEU A 459 -8.96 -15.16 -4.59
N ALA A 460 -9.93 -15.55 -5.41
CA ALA A 460 -11.02 -14.69 -5.88
C ALA A 460 -11.86 -14.11 -4.71
N ALA A 461 -12.08 -14.89 -3.64
CA ALA A 461 -12.76 -14.44 -2.43
C ALA A 461 -11.91 -13.52 -1.54
N ALA A 462 -10.59 -13.73 -1.48
CA ALA A 462 -9.65 -12.78 -0.87
C ALA A 462 -9.67 -11.45 -1.63
N GLU A 463 -9.95 -11.58 -2.91
CA GLU A 463 -9.98 -10.58 -3.95
C GLU A 463 -11.37 -9.97 -4.19
N ASP A 464 -12.39 -10.13 -3.30
CA ASP A 464 -13.86 -9.90 -3.45
C ASP A 464 -14.38 -8.58 -4.09
N GLY A 465 -13.52 -7.79 -4.68
CA GLY A 465 -13.79 -6.50 -5.25
C GLY A 465 -13.53 -5.42 -4.24
N THR A 466 -13.80 -5.58 -2.94
CA THR A 466 -13.50 -4.52 -1.97
C THR A 466 -12.00 -4.27 -1.80
N VAL A 467 -11.18 -5.30 -2.04
CA VAL A 467 -9.71 -5.21 -1.87
C VAL A 467 -8.94 -5.32 -3.19
N LEU A 468 -9.41 -6.02 -4.24
CA LEU A 468 -8.82 -5.84 -5.58
C LEU A 468 -9.03 -4.42 -6.13
N ARG A 469 -10.16 -3.77 -5.82
CA ARG A 469 -10.42 -2.37 -6.19
C ARG A 469 -9.58 -1.37 -5.37
N ALA A 470 -8.77 -1.88 -4.45
CA ALA A 470 -7.90 -1.13 -3.54
C ALA A 470 -6.40 -1.30 -3.85
N HIS A 471 -6.01 -2.08 -4.85
CA HIS A 471 -4.61 -2.40 -5.12
C HIS A 471 -3.95 -1.37 -6.01
N TRP A 472 -3.74 -0.19 -5.45
CA TRP A 472 -2.75 0.74 -5.96
C TRP A 472 -1.56 0.78 -5.02
N PRO A 473 -0.33 0.86 -5.55
CA PRO A 473 0.86 1.17 -4.79
C PRO A 473 0.74 2.57 -4.17
N VAL A 474 0.18 2.62 -2.96
CA VAL A 474 0.08 3.82 -2.15
C VAL A 474 1.01 3.65 -0.95
N ARG A 475 2.11 4.41 -0.96
CA ARG A 475 3.07 4.61 0.15
C ARG A 475 3.19 3.44 1.15
N GLY A 476 3.45 2.27 0.60
CA GLY A 476 4.26 1.31 1.30
C GLY A 476 3.59 0.52 2.41
N ARG A 477 2.30 0.22 2.31
CA ARG A 477 1.64 -0.93 2.96
C ARG A 477 0.46 -1.40 2.07
N TRP A 478 0.03 -2.64 2.28
CA TRP A 478 -1.27 -3.13 1.82
C TRP A 478 -2.22 -2.96 3.01
N CYS A 479 -3.16 -2.00 3.02
CA CYS A 479 -4.08 -1.87 4.16
C CYS A 479 -5.39 -2.63 3.98
N SER A 480 -5.91 -3.07 5.13
CA SER A 480 -7.28 -3.48 5.32
C SER A 480 -8.15 -2.26 5.64
N ALA A 481 -9.41 -2.28 5.18
CA ALA A 481 -10.42 -1.25 5.41
C ALA A 481 -10.91 -1.15 6.88
N THR A 482 -10.14 -1.64 7.86
CA THR A 482 -10.61 -1.80 9.23
C THR A 482 -9.78 -0.97 10.23
N GLY A 483 -10.27 0.26 10.45
CA GLY A 483 -10.25 0.94 11.75
C GLY A 483 -9.09 1.91 11.99
N HIS A 484 -9.37 3.21 12.17
CA HIS A 484 -9.82 3.82 13.43
C HIS A 484 -10.02 5.34 13.24
N ASP A 485 -11.08 5.90 13.84
CA ASP A 485 -11.29 7.32 14.18
C ASP A 485 -10.73 8.39 13.20
N HIS A 486 -11.38 8.56 12.05
CA HIS A 486 -11.12 9.72 11.19
C HIS A 486 -11.44 11.04 11.93
N VAL A 487 -10.55 12.03 11.77
CA VAL A 487 -10.72 13.43 12.21
C VAL A 487 -12.13 13.97 11.93
N TYR A 488 -12.74 13.54 10.82
CA TYR A 488 -14.12 13.86 10.42
C TYR A 488 -15.20 13.35 11.37
N ALA A 489 -15.09 12.14 11.94
CA ALA A 489 -16.07 11.64 12.90
C ALA A 489 -16.07 12.47 14.19
N LYS A 490 -14.88 12.91 14.62
CA LYS A 490 -14.72 13.81 15.77
C LYS A 490 -15.23 15.22 15.47
N GLU A 491 -14.91 15.79 14.31
CA GLU A 491 -15.40 17.12 13.92
C GLU A 491 -16.90 17.14 13.62
N ALA A 492 -17.46 16.11 12.99
CA ALA A 492 -18.91 15.99 12.82
C ALA A 492 -19.64 15.87 14.16
N ARG A 493 -19.08 15.10 15.11
CA ARG A 493 -19.61 15.05 16.47
C ARG A 493 -19.51 16.42 17.16
N ARG A 494 -18.39 17.11 17.03
CA ARG A 494 -18.16 18.45 17.61
C ARG A 494 -19.15 19.47 17.05
N LEU A 495 -19.27 19.56 15.72
CA LEU A 495 -20.21 20.48 15.06
C LEU A 495 -21.65 20.20 15.49
N ARG A 496 -22.06 18.92 15.57
CA ARG A 496 -23.39 18.55 16.07
C ARG A 496 -23.63 19.07 17.49
N VAL A 497 -22.63 18.96 18.37
CA VAL A 497 -22.72 19.48 19.74
C VAL A 497 -22.78 21.01 19.77
N GLU A 498 -22.00 21.69 18.93
CA GLU A 498 -22.00 23.16 18.85
C GLU A 498 -23.33 23.72 18.32
N LEU A 499 -23.87 23.14 17.24
CA LEU A 499 -25.17 23.51 16.68
C LEU A 499 -26.31 23.29 17.69
N ALA A 500 -26.23 22.25 18.52
CA ALA A 500 -27.22 22.00 19.56
C ALA A 500 -27.10 22.97 20.75
N LYS A 501 -25.89 23.45 21.06
CA LYS A 501 -25.61 24.30 22.23
C LYS A 501 -25.76 25.80 21.97
N ILE A 502 -25.62 26.23 20.72
CA ILE A 502 -25.62 27.65 20.34
C ILE A 502 -26.82 27.89 19.43
N PRO A 503 -27.97 28.32 19.99
CA PRO A 503 -29.14 28.68 19.19
C PRO A 503 -28.78 29.73 18.15
N GLY A 504 -29.20 29.52 16.90
CA GLY A 504 -28.94 30.47 15.83
C GLY A 504 -27.55 30.37 15.17
N LEU A 505 -26.68 29.43 15.59
CA LEU A 505 -25.30 29.36 15.07
C LEU A 505 -25.24 29.20 13.55
N ALA A 506 -26.16 28.42 12.97
CA ALA A 506 -26.26 28.27 11.53
C ALA A 506 -26.67 29.60 10.88
N GLU A 507 -27.69 30.26 11.44
CA GLU A 507 -28.23 31.54 10.97
C GLU A 507 -27.21 32.69 11.05
N GLN A 508 -26.26 32.62 11.99
CA GLN A 508 -25.17 33.61 12.14
C GLN A 508 -24.31 33.75 10.88
N VAL A 509 -24.27 32.74 10.00
CA VAL A 509 -23.57 32.84 8.71
C VAL A 509 -24.05 34.04 7.89
N PHE A 510 -25.34 34.38 7.98
CA PHE A 510 -26.00 35.40 7.15
C PHE A 510 -26.49 36.61 7.93
N SER A 511 -26.25 36.68 9.23
CA SER A 511 -26.84 37.72 10.11
C SER A 511 -26.11 39.07 10.06
N GLY A 512 -24.86 39.09 9.56
CA GLY A 512 -23.99 40.26 9.64
C GLY A 512 -23.49 40.56 11.07
N LEU A 513 -23.77 39.71 12.05
CA LEU A 513 -23.40 39.96 13.45
C LEU A 513 -22.00 39.45 13.84
N VAL A 514 -21.35 38.69 12.95
CA VAL A 514 -20.02 38.11 13.20
C VAL A 514 -19.05 38.47 12.08
N PRO A 515 -17.74 38.54 12.37
CA PRO A 515 -16.73 38.76 11.33
C PRO A 515 -16.83 37.73 10.22
N ALA A 516 -16.62 38.15 8.97
CA ALA A 516 -16.76 37.31 7.77
C ALA A 516 -16.01 35.98 7.89
N GLY A 517 -14.81 36.00 8.49
CA GLY A 517 -14.01 34.80 8.70
C GLY A 517 -14.69 33.74 9.56
N LYS A 518 -15.39 34.16 10.63
CA LYS A 518 -16.13 33.24 11.51
C LYS A 518 -17.40 32.72 10.82
N ALA A 519 -18.13 33.60 10.13
CA ALA A 519 -19.31 33.19 9.36
C ALA A 519 -18.96 32.12 8.31
N LEU A 520 -17.87 32.32 7.58
CA LEU A 520 -17.41 31.41 6.53
C LEU A 520 -16.83 30.10 7.07
N ASP A 521 -16.16 30.12 8.23
CA ASP A 521 -15.74 28.90 8.92
C ASP A 521 -16.95 28.05 9.34
N VAL A 522 -17.98 28.67 9.93
CA VAL A 522 -19.23 27.98 10.28
C VAL A 522 -19.92 27.42 9.03
N TYR A 523 -20.02 28.21 7.96
CA TYR A 523 -20.59 27.77 6.69
C TYR A 523 -19.85 26.55 6.11
N ASP A 524 -18.52 26.59 6.04
CA ASP A 524 -17.68 25.50 5.54
C ASP A 524 -17.84 24.24 6.39
N ARG A 525 -17.84 24.38 7.72
CA ARG A 525 -18.05 23.26 8.64
C ARG A 525 -19.43 22.63 8.46
N ILE A 526 -20.49 23.43 8.26
CA ILE A 526 -21.83 22.93 7.93
C ILE A 526 -21.78 22.14 6.61
N GLN A 527 -21.18 22.68 5.55
CA GLN A 527 -21.10 21.99 4.26
C GLN A 527 -20.34 20.66 4.32
N ARG A 528 -19.29 20.56 5.14
CA ARG A 528 -18.45 19.35 5.23
C ARG A 528 -18.97 18.31 6.22
N TYR A 529 -19.42 18.75 7.39
CA TYR A 529 -19.67 17.90 8.55
C TYR A 529 -21.12 17.95 9.03
N GLY A 530 -22.01 18.67 8.33
CA GLY A 530 -23.43 18.72 8.63
C GLY A 530 -24.01 17.31 8.74
N ALA A 531 -24.52 16.99 9.93
CA ALA A 531 -25.15 15.70 10.21
C ALA A 531 -26.52 15.55 9.53
N ASP A 532 -27.16 16.68 9.24
CA ASP A 532 -28.49 16.78 8.65
C ASP A 532 -28.37 17.28 7.21
N ALA A 533 -28.78 16.43 6.26
CA ALA A 533 -28.73 16.76 4.84
C ALA A 533 -29.60 17.97 4.48
N SER A 534 -30.70 18.20 5.21
CA SER A 534 -31.62 19.32 4.98
C SER A 534 -31.00 20.66 5.36
N LEU A 535 -30.24 20.70 6.47
CA LEU A 535 -29.47 21.87 6.88
C LEU A 535 -28.42 22.24 5.82
N VAL A 536 -27.65 21.23 5.37
CA VAL A 536 -26.62 21.42 4.33
C VAL A 536 -27.24 21.97 3.06
N ASP A 537 -28.35 21.39 2.60
CA ASP A 537 -29.08 21.81 1.40
C ASP A 537 -29.66 23.24 1.54
N THR A 538 -30.25 23.57 2.69
CA THR A 538 -30.78 24.91 2.99
C THR A 538 -29.68 25.97 2.88
N HIS A 539 -28.54 25.73 3.52
CA HIS A 539 -27.40 26.65 3.45
C HIS A 539 -26.82 26.77 2.04
N ARG A 540 -26.73 25.64 1.34
CA ARG A 540 -26.22 25.59 -0.05
C ARG A 540 -27.13 26.36 -1.01
N LYS A 541 -28.45 26.35 -0.80
CA LYS A 541 -29.41 27.12 -1.59
C LYS A 541 -29.44 28.60 -1.20
N ARG A 542 -29.27 28.92 0.08
CA ARG A 542 -29.30 30.29 0.59
C ARG A 542 -28.07 31.10 0.19
N MET A 543 -26.88 30.50 0.19
CA MET A 543 -25.64 31.21 -0.12
C MET A 543 -25.63 31.86 -1.51
N PRO A 544 -26.01 31.19 -2.61
CA PRO A 544 -26.11 31.84 -3.93
C PRO A 544 -27.10 33.00 -3.98
N ALA A 545 -28.25 32.89 -3.31
CA ALA A 545 -29.23 33.97 -3.23
C ALA A 545 -28.64 35.19 -2.48
N TYR A 546 -27.94 34.93 -1.37
CA TYR A 546 -27.24 35.94 -0.60
C TYR A 546 -26.13 36.63 -1.41
N LEU A 547 -25.34 35.86 -2.16
CA LEU A 547 -24.30 36.42 -3.04
C LEU A 547 -24.92 37.28 -4.15
N ARG A 548 -26.04 36.84 -4.75
CA ARG A 548 -26.74 37.59 -5.80
C ARG A 548 -27.31 38.91 -5.26
N GLU A 549 -27.84 38.91 -4.04
CA GLU A 549 -28.38 40.12 -3.39
C GLU A 549 -27.33 41.22 -3.26
N TYR A 550 -26.10 40.87 -2.86
CA TYR A 550 -25.04 41.88 -2.62
C TYR A 550 -24.14 42.14 -3.84
N LEU A 551 -23.83 41.13 -4.65
CA LEU A 551 -22.86 41.22 -5.75
C LEU A 551 -23.51 41.29 -7.14
N GLY A 552 -24.81 40.99 -7.25
CA GLY A 552 -25.49 40.81 -8.52
C GLY A 552 -25.03 39.57 -9.30
N GLU A 553 -25.25 39.60 -10.62
CA GLU A 553 -24.87 38.51 -11.54
C GLU A 553 -23.47 38.71 -12.16
N GLY A 554 -22.82 39.85 -11.92
CA GLY A 554 -21.52 40.16 -12.48
C GLY A 554 -20.39 39.30 -11.90
N ILE A 555 -19.43 38.91 -12.75
CA ILE A 555 -18.23 38.18 -12.31
C ILE A 555 -17.21 39.07 -11.59
N GLU A 556 -17.08 40.34 -11.99
CA GLU A 556 -16.08 41.25 -11.42
C GLU A 556 -16.27 41.50 -9.91
N PRO A 557 -17.49 41.80 -9.41
CA PRO A 557 -17.73 41.90 -7.98
C PRO A 557 -17.31 40.64 -7.19
N ARG A 558 -17.46 39.45 -7.77
CA ARG A 558 -17.05 38.18 -7.15
C ARG A 558 -15.54 38.03 -7.10
N VAL A 559 -14.84 38.40 -8.17
CA VAL A 559 -13.37 38.40 -8.23
C VAL A 559 -12.79 39.38 -7.20
N VAL A 560 -13.36 40.58 -7.10
CA VAL A 560 -12.96 41.57 -6.09
C VAL A 560 -13.22 41.04 -4.67
N ALA A 561 -14.39 40.44 -4.42
CA ALA A 561 -14.71 39.85 -3.12
C ALA A 561 -13.69 38.76 -2.73
N ALA A 562 -13.31 37.89 -3.66
CA ALA A 562 -12.28 36.88 -3.44
C ALA A 562 -10.90 37.52 -3.15
N HIS A 563 -10.49 38.56 -3.86
CA HIS A 563 -9.22 39.24 -3.56
C HIS A 563 -9.18 39.89 -2.18
N LEU A 564 -10.29 40.47 -1.73
CA LEU A 564 -10.39 41.13 -0.42
C LEU A 564 -10.45 40.13 0.74
N ALA A 565 -11.01 38.93 0.53
CA ALA A 565 -11.36 38.00 1.59
C ALA A 565 -10.22 37.66 2.57
N PRO A 566 -8.98 37.32 2.15
CA PRO A 566 -7.93 36.92 3.09
C PRO A 566 -7.58 38.00 4.12
N SER A 567 -7.66 39.29 3.76
CA SER A 567 -7.32 40.40 4.66
C SER A 567 -8.52 41.11 5.28
N PHE A 568 -9.75 40.79 4.88
CA PHE A 568 -10.94 41.51 5.35
C PHE A 568 -11.23 41.26 6.85
N ALA A 569 -11.52 42.33 7.58
CA ALA A 569 -11.77 42.31 9.03
C ALA A 569 -13.27 42.47 9.40
N GLY A 570 -14.07 43.02 8.49
CA GLY A 570 -15.50 43.28 8.70
C GLY A 570 -16.38 42.02 8.58
N THR A 571 -17.68 42.25 8.47
CA THR A 571 -18.72 41.22 8.36
C THR A 571 -18.84 40.71 6.92
N LEU A 572 -19.51 39.57 6.72
CA LEU A 572 -19.73 39.04 5.37
C LEU A 572 -20.53 40.02 4.47
N PRO A 573 -21.64 40.63 4.90
CA PRO A 573 -22.33 41.65 4.10
C PRO A 573 -21.45 42.85 3.75
N GLU A 574 -20.64 43.35 4.71
CA GLU A 574 -19.70 44.45 4.46
C GLU A 574 -18.65 44.10 3.40
N LEU A 575 -18.12 42.88 3.42
CA LEU A 575 -17.18 42.38 2.41
C LEU A 575 -17.83 42.39 1.02
N LEU A 576 -19.05 41.86 0.90
CA LEU A 576 -19.75 41.77 -0.37
C LEU A 576 -20.14 43.15 -0.90
N ALA A 577 -20.66 44.04 -0.05
CA ALA A 577 -20.98 45.42 -0.43
C ALA A 577 -19.74 46.21 -0.86
N THR A 578 -18.61 46.06 -0.14
CA THR A 578 -17.34 46.69 -0.51
C THR A 578 -16.86 46.18 -1.87
N ALA A 579 -16.98 44.88 -2.13
CA ALA A 579 -16.57 44.29 -3.39
C ALA A 579 -17.45 44.74 -4.56
N ALA A 580 -18.77 44.86 -4.35
CA ALA A 580 -19.69 45.39 -5.36
C ALA A 580 -19.37 46.85 -5.70
N ALA A 581 -19.14 47.69 -4.69
CA ALA A 581 -18.80 49.10 -4.87
C ALA A 581 -17.44 49.31 -5.57
N ALA A 582 -16.48 48.40 -5.38
CA ALA A 582 -15.16 48.49 -6.00
C ALA A 582 -15.11 47.91 -7.43
N ALA A 583 -16.15 47.20 -7.87
CA ALA A 583 -16.22 46.58 -9.19
C ALA A 583 -17.05 47.38 -10.21
N GLY A 584 -17.87 48.33 -9.75
CA GLY A 584 -18.57 49.32 -10.58
C GLY A 584 -17.81 50.64 -10.62
#